data_AF-A0A542GMX0-F1
#
_entry.id   AF-A0A542GMX0-F1
#
_cell.length_a   1.000
_cell.length_b   1.000
_cell.length_c   1.000
_cell.angle_alpha   90.00
_cell.angle_beta   90.00
_cell.angle_gamma   90.00
#
_symmetry.space_group_name_H-M   'P 1'
#
loop_
_entity.id
_entity.type
_entity.pdbx_description
1 polymer ?
#
loop_
_entity_poly.entity_id
_entity_poly.type
_entity_poly.pdbx_seq_one_letter_code
_entity_poly.pdbx_strand_id
1 'polypeptide(L)'
;MAGTFELFVDEDSQIRFRLVMPDGHVLAVSGQFTDKRAAAAAIEEVRECAGTGLIRDVVSPPPGMALASAPHPRYTVRHRIPRLNSLGAA
;
A
#
# COMPACT_ATOMS: atom_id res chain seq x y z
N MET A 1 -14.77 -8.51 5.26
CA MET A 1 -15.68 -8.02 4.20
C MET A 1 -14.87 -7.74 2.96
N ALA A 2 -15.25 -8.27 1.80
CA ALA A 2 -14.60 -7.98 0.52
C ALA A 2 -15.28 -6.78 -0.15
N GLY A 3 -14.50 -5.92 -0.80
CA GLY A 3 -15.05 -4.89 -1.69
C GLY A 3 -15.52 -5.50 -3.01
N THR A 4 -16.37 -4.78 -3.72
CA THR A 4 -16.91 -5.16 -5.04
C THR A 4 -16.29 -4.29 -6.13
N PHE A 5 -15.91 -4.92 -7.24
CA PHE A 5 -15.54 -4.20 -8.46
C PHE A 5 -16.78 -3.92 -9.29
N GLU A 6 -17.00 -2.65 -9.65
CA GLU A 6 -18.12 -2.20 -10.47
C GLU A 6 -17.60 -1.61 -11.77
N LEU A 7 -18.12 -2.07 -12.91
CA LEU A 7 -17.86 -1.45 -14.22
C LEU A 7 -18.91 -0.36 -14.47
N PHE A 8 -18.45 0.81 -14.89
CA PHE A 8 -19.31 1.93 -15.24
C PHE A 8 -18.78 2.66 -16.48
N VAL A 9 -19.64 3.47 -17.09
CA VAL A 9 -19.28 4.37 -18.18
C VAL A 9 -19.30 5.78 -17.62
N ASP A 10 -18.21 6.51 -17.81
CA ASP A 10 -18.07 7.90 -17.36
C ASP A 10 -18.80 8.87 -18.32
N GLU A 11 -18.86 10.17 -17.99
CA GLU A 11 -19.49 11.20 -18.82
C GLU A 11 -18.85 11.28 -20.23
N ASP A 12 -17.56 10.97 -20.34
CA ASP A 12 -16.81 10.89 -21.60
C ASP A 12 -17.07 9.61 -22.42
N SER A 13 -18.07 8.81 -22.07
CA SER A 13 -18.36 7.51 -22.70
C SER A 13 -17.20 6.49 -22.61
N GLN A 14 -16.32 6.67 -21.64
CA GLN A 14 -15.19 5.78 -21.38
C GLN A 14 -15.56 4.70 -20.38
N ILE A 15 -15.12 3.47 -20.63
CA ILE A 15 -15.34 2.36 -19.72
C ILE A 15 -14.29 2.40 -18.62
N ARG A 16 -14.74 2.42 -17.37
CA ARG A 16 -13.89 2.38 -16.18
C ARG A 16 -14.43 1.34 -15.20
N PHE A 17 -13.61 0.99 -14.22
CA PHE A 17 -14.08 0.26 -13.05
C PHE A 17 -13.70 0.99 -11.77
N ARG A 18 -14.46 0.73 -10.71
CA ARG A 18 -14.14 1.19 -9.36
C ARG A 18 -14.22 0.04 -8.37
N LEU A 19 -13.43 0.12 -7.31
CA LEU A 19 -13.50 -0.79 -6.16
C LEU A 19 -14.26 -0.11 -5.03
N VAL A 20 -15.37 -0.70 -4.59
CA VAL A 20 -16.29 -0.12 -3.60
C VAL A 20 -16.37 -1.02 -2.37
N MET A 21 -16.29 -0.42 -1.18
CA MET A 21 -16.56 -1.12 0.08
C MET A 21 -18.06 -1.37 0.26
N PRO A 22 -18.47 -2.33 1.11
CA PRO A 22 -19.88 -2.53 1.42
C PRO A 22 -20.59 -1.28 1.95
N ASP A 23 -19.85 -0.38 2.60
CA ASP A 23 -20.35 0.90 3.12
C ASP A 23 -20.51 1.99 2.03
N GLY A 24 -20.24 1.65 0.76
CA GLY A 24 -20.36 2.56 -0.39
C GLY A 24 -19.12 3.40 -0.68
N HIS A 25 -18.08 3.33 0.16
CA HIS A 25 -16.85 4.09 -0.04
C HIS A 25 -16.01 3.54 -1.19
N VAL A 26 -15.59 4.41 -2.10
CA VAL A 26 -14.74 4.06 -3.26
C VAL A 26 -13.27 4.05 -2.83
N LEU A 27 -12.59 2.92 -3.00
CA LEU A 27 -11.17 2.75 -2.65
C LEU A 27 -10.23 3.06 -3.82
N ALA A 28 -10.66 2.73 -5.04
CA ALA A 28 -9.87 2.92 -6.25
C ALA A 28 -10.78 3.14 -7.45
N VAL A 29 -10.31 3.92 -8.41
CA VAL A 29 -10.93 4.11 -9.72
C VAL A 29 -9.86 3.84 -10.78
N SER A 30 -10.21 3.04 -11.77
CA SER A 30 -9.29 2.70 -12.86
C SER A 30 -9.14 3.86 -13.85
N GLY A 31 -8.11 3.75 -14.69
CA GLY A 31 -8.08 4.49 -15.96
C GLY A 31 -9.17 4.03 -16.93
N GLN A 32 -9.16 4.65 -18.11
CA GLN A 32 -10.08 4.35 -19.21
C GLN A 32 -9.70 3.08 -19.96
N PHE A 33 -10.71 2.31 -20.34
CA PHE A 33 -10.59 1.11 -21.17
C PHE A 33 -11.43 1.23 -22.44
N THR A 34 -10.98 0.58 -23.51
CA THR A 34 -11.66 0.54 -24.80
C THR A 34 -12.93 -0.31 -24.75
N ASP A 35 -12.89 -1.43 -24.02
CA ASP A 35 -13.96 -2.43 -23.99
C ASP A 35 -14.15 -3.04 -22.60
N LYS A 36 -15.35 -3.58 -22.34
CA LYS A 36 -15.67 -4.26 -21.07
C LYS A 36 -14.76 -5.47 -20.79
N ARG A 37 -14.32 -6.18 -21.85
CA ARG A 37 -13.40 -7.32 -21.72
C ARG A 37 -12.02 -6.88 -21.24
N ALA A 38 -11.52 -5.76 -21.75
CA ALA A 38 -10.24 -5.18 -21.30
C ALA A 38 -10.32 -4.74 -19.84
N ALA A 39 -11.42 -4.09 -19.44
CA ALA A 39 -11.65 -3.74 -18.04
C ALA A 39 -11.73 -4.98 -17.12
N ALA A 40 -12.39 -6.06 -17.57
CA ALA A 40 -12.46 -7.30 -16.81
C ALA A 40 -11.10 -7.99 -16.64
N ALA A 41 -10.28 -8.04 -17.70
CA ALA A 41 -8.92 -8.56 -17.63
C ALA A 41 -8.05 -7.75 -16.66
N ALA A 42 -8.17 -6.41 -16.68
CA ALA A 42 -7.46 -5.55 -15.74
C ALA A 42 -7.90 -5.79 -14.28
N ILE A 43 -9.18 -6.10 -14.02
CA ILE A 43 -9.64 -6.47 -12.67
C ILE A 43 -9.01 -7.79 -12.21
N GLU A 44 -8.85 -8.76 -13.12
CA GLU A 44 -8.18 -10.03 -12.82
C GLU A 44 -6.71 -9.78 -12.43
N GLU A 45 -5.97 -9.00 -13.21
CA GLU A 45 -4.60 -8.60 -12.86
C GLU A 45 -4.52 -7.87 -11.52
N VAL A 46 -5.44 -6.93 -11.25
CA VAL A 46 -5.48 -6.22 -9.97
C VAL A 46 -5.73 -7.19 -8.82
N ARG A 47 -6.59 -8.20 -8.97
CA ARG A 47 -6.84 -9.19 -7.92
C ARG A 47 -5.59 -10.01 -7.59
N GLU A 48 -4.81 -10.38 -8.60
CA GLU A 48 -3.56 -11.11 -8.41
C GLU A 48 -2.46 -10.24 -7.79
N CYS A 49 -2.32 -9.01 -8.27
CA CYS A 49 -1.24 -8.12 -7.84
C CYS A 49 -1.52 -7.39 -6.53
N ALA A 50 -2.75 -6.95 -6.27
CA ALA A 50 -3.05 -6.07 -5.12
C ALA A 50 -2.90 -6.78 -3.77
N GLY A 51 -3.08 -8.10 -3.71
CA GLY A 51 -2.91 -8.86 -2.47
C GLY A 51 -1.46 -8.94 -1.99
N THR A 52 -0.49 -8.82 -2.90
CA THR A 52 0.95 -9.01 -2.62
C THR A 52 1.82 -7.81 -3.02
N GLY A 53 1.22 -6.78 -3.61
CA GLY A 53 1.91 -5.61 -4.13
C GLY A 53 2.69 -4.85 -3.05
N LEU A 54 3.93 -4.48 -3.37
CA LEU A 54 4.76 -3.65 -2.51
C LEU A 54 4.32 -2.19 -2.57
N ILE A 55 4.33 -1.51 -1.42
CA ILE A 55 4.07 -0.08 -1.33
C ILE A 55 5.35 0.67 -1.70
N ARG A 56 5.28 1.55 -2.70
CA ARG A 56 6.35 2.48 -3.06
C ARG A 56 5.86 3.91 -2.87
N ASP A 57 6.56 4.66 -2.02
CA ASP A 57 6.36 6.09 -1.91
C ASP A 57 7.05 6.81 -3.09
N VAL A 58 6.26 7.54 -3.87
CA VAL A 58 6.71 8.35 -5.01
C VAL A 58 6.36 9.82 -4.85
N VAL A 59 5.87 10.23 -3.67
CA VAL A 59 5.54 11.62 -3.39
C VAL A 59 6.83 12.43 -3.42
N SER A 60 7.03 13.19 -4.50
CA SER A 60 8.04 14.24 -4.50
C SER A 60 7.49 15.39 -3.67
N PRO A 61 8.18 15.81 -2.60
CA PRO A 61 7.72 16.97 -1.84
C PRO A 61 7.63 18.17 -2.77
N PRO A 62 6.59 19.02 -2.64
CA PRO A 62 6.50 20.23 -3.44
C PRO A 62 7.77 21.06 -3.24
N PRO A 63 8.27 21.76 -4.28
CA PRO A 63 9.46 22.57 -4.17
C PRO A 63 9.28 23.59 -3.03
N GLY A 64 10.16 23.51 -2.00
CA GLY A 64 10.10 24.35 -0.80
C GLY A 64 9.67 23.62 0.48
N MET A 65 9.15 22.39 0.40
CA MET A 65 8.85 21.57 1.57
C MET A 65 10.05 20.69 1.92
N ALA A 66 11.02 21.25 2.64
CA ALA A 66 12.10 20.47 3.23
C ALA A 66 11.50 19.55 4.31
N LEU A 67 11.27 18.28 3.96
CA LEU A 67 10.98 17.24 4.95
C LEU A 67 12.20 17.18 5.87
N ALA A 68 12.03 17.60 7.13
CA ALA A 68 13.06 17.43 8.14
C ALA A 68 13.49 15.96 8.12
N SER A 69 14.79 15.70 7.90
CA SER A 69 15.32 14.35 7.93
C SER A 69 14.88 13.68 9.24
N ALA A 70 14.13 12.58 9.13
CA ALA A 70 13.62 11.91 10.32
C ALA A 70 14.79 11.56 11.25
N PRO A 71 14.68 11.79 12.57
CA PRO A 71 15.64 11.25 13.51
C PRO A 71 15.58 9.73 13.36
N HIS A 72 16.70 9.14 12.92
CA HIS A 72 16.82 7.69 12.87
C HIS A 72 16.56 7.18 14.28
N PRO A 73 15.59 6.26 14.50
CA PRO A 73 15.50 5.59 15.78
C PRO A 73 16.80 4.80 15.90
N ARG A 74 17.71 5.29 16.75
CA ARG A 74 18.85 4.52 17.21
C ARG A 74 18.25 3.34 17.96
N TYR A 75 18.08 2.22 17.27
CA TYR A 75 17.76 0.96 17.90
C TYR A 75 19.02 0.52 18.66
N THR A 76 19.31 1.18 19.78
CA THR A 76 20.32 0.69 20.72
C THR A 76 19.70 -0.49 21.44
N VAL A 77 19.89 -1.68 20.86
CA VAL A 77 19.78 -2.93 21.61
C VAL A 77 20.80 -2.83 22.73
N ARG A 78 20.32 -2.51 23.93
CA ARG A 78 21.12 -2.60 25.14
C ARG A 78 21.27 -4.09 25.43
N HIS A 79 22.27 -4.73 24.83
CA HIS A 79 22.69 -6.08 25.24
C HIS A 79 23.08 -6.00 26.72
N ARG A 80 22.13 -6.37 27.59
CA ARG A 80 22.43 -6.64 28.99
C ARG A 80 23.14 -7.98 29.02
N ILE A 81 24.47 -7.95 28.91
CA ILE A 81 25.31 -9.10 29.23
C ILE A 81 25.02 -9.45 30.71
N PRO A 82 24.50 -10.64 31.04
CA PRO A 82 24.51 -11.10 32.42
C PRO A 82 25.98 -11.33 32.79
N ARG A 83 26.49 -10.55 33.76
CA ARG A 83 27.78 -10.86 34.38
C ARG A 83 27.64 -12.19 35.11
N LEU A 84 28.16 -13.25 34.53
CA LEU A 84 28.44 -14.49 35.24
C LEU A 84 29.66 -14.21 36.11
N ASN A 85 29.44 -13.76 37.34
CA ASN A 85 30.51 -13.65 38.32
C ASN A 85 31.02 -15.06 38.65
N SER A 86 32.19 -15.37 38.12
CA SER A 86 33.11 -16.34 38.67
C SER A 86 33.66 -15.84 40.01
N LEU A 87 33.67 -16.68 41.06
CA LEU A 87 34.83 -17.00 41.93
C LEU A 87 34.44 -17.46 43.35
N GLY A 88 35.15 -18.49 43.83
CA GLY A 88 35.23 -18.99 45.20
C GLY A 88 34.84 -20.47 45.28
N ALA A 89 35.69 -21.48 45.11
CA ALA A 89 36.98 -21.76 45.74
C ALA A 89 36.91 -21.76 47.28
N ALA A 90 36.58 -22.94 47.85
CA ALA A 90 37.16 -23.53 49.04
C ALA A 90 36.82 -25.04 49.05
#